data_AF-A0A7L4RAX1-F1
#
_entry.id   AF-A0A7L4RAX1-F1
#
_cell.length_a   1.000
_cell.length_b   1.000
_cell.length_c   1.000
_cell.angle_alpha   90.00
_cell.angle_beta   90.00
_cell.angle_gamma   90.00
#
_symmetry.space_group_name_H-M   'P 1'
#
loop_
_entity.id
_entity.type
_entity.pdbx_description
1 polymer ?
#
loop_
_entity_poly.entity_id
_entity_poly.type
_entity_poly.pdbx_seq_one_letter_code
_entity_poly.pdbx_strand_id
1 'polypeptide(L)'
;EGGQWSEVGAESWDYTLDPSTFPFGVIGIECYVSDSAGMETSPFSMIQLIKGDAPKPKMKVLYVTDVKDGEPFEIRVLGYDNAPLSSLTAAIGGETFTGDGTITITPKGSGTQTLTVSKKGYENAEVQINVRPQPTLAYVVLFLFLAAAAAYVYFGYIKK
;
A
#
# COMPACT_ATOMS: atom_id res chain seq x y z
N GLU A 1 0.62 12.60 35.98
CA GLU A 1 0.90 11.92 34.70
C GLU A 1 1.84 10.74 34.96
N GLY A 2 1.84 9.71 34.09
CA GLY A 2 2.78 8.59 34.16
C GLY A 2 3.99 8.86 33.27
N GLY A 3 5.17 9.06 33.88
CA GLY A 3 6.44 9.29 33.19
C GLY A 3 7.58 8.59 33.90
N GLN A 4 8.70 8.41 33.20
CA GLN A 4 9.92 7.87 33.81
C GLN A 4 10.73 9.04 34.37
N TRP A 5 10.98 9.02 35.68
CA TRP A 5 11.83 10.00 36.35
C TRP A 5 13.30 9.58 36.27
N SER A 6 14.19 10.54 36.12
CA SER A 6 15.64 10.33 36.19
C SER A 6 16.25 11.49 36.94
N GLU A 7 17.05 11.18 37.96
CA GLU A 7 17.76 12.19 38.74
C GLU A 7 19.03 12.61 37.99
N VAL A 8 19.20 13.91 37.80
CA VAL A 8 20.43 14.54 37.33
C VAL A 8 21.15 15.18 38.51
N GLY A 9 22.48 15.22 38.46
CA GLY A 9 23.32 15.63 39.59
C GLY A 9 23.11 17.09 40.02
N ALA A 10 23.48 17.41 41.26
CA ALA A 10 23.29 18.76 41.84
C ALA A 10 24.13 19.86 41.16
N GLU A 11 25.24 19.49 40.50
CA GLU A 11 26.22 20.43 39.92
C GLU A 11 26.29 20.38 38.39
N SER A 12 25.72 19.35 37.75
CA SER A 12 25.69 19.18 36.30
C SER A 12 24.33 18.66 35.84
N TRP A 13 23.76 19.34 34.85
CA TRP A 13 22.38 19.17 34.38
C TRP A 13 22.34 18.47 33.01
N ASP A 14 23.42 17.81 32.64
CA ASP A 14 23.52 17.11 31.36
C ASP A 14 22.89 15.72 31.47
N TYR A 15 21.84 15.49 30.68
CA TYR A 15 21.23 14.18 30.52
C TYR A 15 21.22 13.76 29.07
N THR A 16 21.86 12.62 28.76
CA THR A 16 21.82 12.04 27.42
C THR A 16 20.62 11.13 27.31
N LEU A 17 19.66 11.53 26.47
CA LEU A 17 18.48 10.73 26.15
C LEU A 17 18.77 9.85 24.93
N ASP A 18 18.34 8.60 24.95
CA ASP A 18 18.26 7.75 23.75
C ASP A 18 16.83 7.76 23.20
N PRO A 19 16.56 8.49 22.09
CA PRO A 19 15.23 8.58 21.51
C PRO A 19 14.66 7.25 21.01
N SER A 20 15.51 6.23 20.81
CA SER A 20 15.10 4.91 20.31
C SER A 20 14.14 4.18 21.26
N THR A 21 14.28 4.44 22.56
CA THR A 21 13.52 3.79 23.65
C THR A 21 12.12 4.37 23.87
N PHE A 22 11.86 5.60 23.44
CA PHE A 22 10.56 6.24 23.62
C PHE A 22 9.48 5.71 22.66
N PRO A 23 8.19 5.78 23.02
CA PRO A 23 7.11 5.50 22.08
C PRO A 23 7.13 6.49 20.90
N PHE A 24 6.55 6.07 19.77
CA PHE A 24 6.30 6.97 18.64
C PHE A 24 5.28 8.05 19.02
N GLY A 25 5.36 9.23 18.38
CA GLY A 25 4.47 10.35 18.65
C GLY A 25 5.12 11.48 19.46
N VAL A 26 4.29 12.23 20.18
CA VAL A 26 4.73 13.40 20.95
C VAL A 26 5.31 12.95 22.29
N ILE A 27 6.56 13.31 22.53
CA ILE A 27 7.29 13.05 23.77
C ILE A 27 7.49 14.40 24.45
N GLY A 28 6.93 14.56 25.65
CA GLY A 28 7.22 15.68 26.53
C GLY A 28 8.38 15.33 27.46
N ILE A 29 9.40 16.18 27.48
CA ILE A 29 10.47 16.14 28.46
C ILE A 29 10.26 17.33 29.38
N GLU A 30 10.05 17.05 30.65
CA GLU A 30 9.81 18.05 31.69
C GLU A 30 10.92 17.94 32.71
N CYS A 31 11.53 19.08 33.02
CA CYS A 31 12.60 19.15 34.01
C CYS A 31 12.08 19.89 35.25
N TYR A 32 12.29 19.29 36.42
CA TYR A 32 11.88 19.83 37.72
C TYR A 32 13.10 19.97 38.63
N VAL A 33 13.10 20.99 39.47
CA VAL A 33 14.06 21.09 40.58
C VAL A 33 13.40 20.58 41.85
N SER A 34 14.16 19.84 42.65
CA SER A 34 13.74 19.39 43.98
C SER A 34 14.82 19.73 44.99
N ASP A 35 14.42 20.26 46.13
CA ASP A 35 15.29 20.56 47.27
C ASP A 35 14.71 19.96 48.57
N SER A 36 15.28 20.32 49.71
CA SER A 36 14.81 19.86 51.03
C SER A 36 13.42 20.39 51.42
N ALA A 37 12.93 21.44 50.76
CA ALA A 37 11.59 22.00 50.95
C ALA A 37 10.54 21.34 50.05
N GLY A 38 10.97 20.62 49.00
CA GLY A 38 10.12 19.80 48.14
C GLY A 38 10.48 19.93 46.66
N MET A 39 9.59 19.44 45.80
CA MET A 39 9.71 19.56 44.36
C MET A 39 8.92 20.78 43.87
N GLU A 40 9.44 21.48 42.86
CA GLU A 40 8.72 22.56 42.20
C GLU A 40 7.38 22.09 41.60
N THR A 41 6.37 22.97 41.62
CA THR A 41 5.01 22.64 41.13
C THR A 41 4.86 22.76 39.61
N SER A 42 5.82 23.37 38.92
CA SER A 42 5.83 23.57 37.47
C SER A 42 7.22 23.30 36.92
N PRO A 43 7.36 22.68 35.73
CA PRO A 43 8.67 22.39 35.19
C PRO A 43 9.41 23.68 34.83
N PHE A 44 10.70 23.73 35.15
CA PHE A 44 11.54 24.89 34.80
C PHE A 44 11.90 24.90 33.30
N SER A 45 11.85 23.74 32.64
CA SER A 45 12.06 23.60 31.20
C SER A 45 11.19 22.48 30.64
N MET A 46 10.68 22.70 29.42
CA MET A 46 9.90 21.72 28.67
C MET A 46 10.42 21.63 27.24
N ILE A 47 10.73 20.43 26.78
CA ILE A 47 11.06 20.14 25.38
C ILE A 47 10.04 19.16 24.83
N GLN A 48 9.50 19.45 23.64
CA GLN A 48 8.66 18.52 22.90
C GLN A 48 9.46 17.91 21.74
N LEU A 49 9.55 16.59 21.73
CA LEU A 49 10.11 15.83 20.61
C LEU A 49 8.97 15.11 19.89
N ILE A 50 8.98 15.17 18.56
CA ILE A 50 8.08 14.36 17.74
C ILE A 50 8.90 13.22 17.17
N LYS A 51 8.79 12.04 17.79
CA LYS A 51 9.33 10.82 17.18
C LYS A 51 8.41 10.46 16.02
N GLY A 52 9.01 10.30 14.83
CA GLY A 52 8.29 10.11 13.56
C GLY A 52 7.27 8.97 13.57
N ASP A 53 6.55 8.80 12.46
CA ASP A 53 5.48 7.81 12.38
C ASP A 53 5.97 6.40 12.74
N ALA A 54 5.15 5.68 13.52
CA ALA A 54 5.38 4.27 13.75
C ALA A 54 5.49 3.51 12.42
N PRO A 55 6.36 2.50 12.30
CA PRO A 55 6.43 1.65 11.12
C PRO A 55 5.03 1.16 10.77
N LYS A 56 4.58 1.46 9.55
CA LYS A 56 3.25 1.05 9.12
C LYS A 56 3.23 -0.47 8.95
N PRO A 57 2.20 -1.18 9.43
CA PRO A 57 2.06 -2.60 9.20
C PRO A 57 1.96 -2.92 7.71
N LYS A 58 2.51 -4.07 7.33
CA LYS A 58 2.39 -4.61 5.97
C LYS A 58 1.02 -5.24 5.76
N MET A 59 0.52 -5.12 4.54
CA MET A 59 -0.68 -5.82 4.08
C MET A 59 -0.29 -7.16 3.44
N LYS A 60 -1.20 -8.14 3.47
CA LYS A 60 -1.09 -9.35 2.67
C LYS A 60 -2.07 -9.30 1.51
N VAL A 61 -1.56 -9.28 0.28
CA VAL A 61 -2.38 -9.30 -0.94
C VAL A 61 -2.37 -10.71 -1.53
N LEU A 62 -3.54 -11.31 -1.66
CA LEU A 62 -3.77 -12.55 -2.39
C LEU A 62 -4.30 -12.19 -3.78
N TYR A 63 -3.60 -12.63 -4.81
CA TYR A 63 -3.85 -12.26 -6.19
C TYR A 63 -3.44 -13.38 -7.13
N VAL A 64 -3.94 -13.32 -8.37
CA VAL A 64 -3.48 -14.16 -9.47
C VAL A 64 -2.42 -13.41 -10.28
N THR A 65 -1.40 -14.11 -10.74
CA THR A 65 -0.27 -13.51 -11.47
C THR A 65 -0.52 -13.38 -12.96
N ASP A 66 -1.51 -14.09 -13.51
CA ASP A 66 -1.80 -14.12 -14.94
C ASP A 66 -3.31 -13.97 -15.17
N VAL A 67 -3.69 -12.94 -15.91
CA VAL A 67 -5.09 -12.55 -16.19
C VAL A 67 -5.24 -12.17 -17.66
N LYS A 68 -6.48 -12.11 -18.17
CA LYS A 68 -6.73 -11.62 -19.53
C LYS A 68 -7.13 -10.15 -19.49
N ASP A 69 -6.68 -9.40 -20.49
CA ASP A 69 -7.08 -8.01 -20.72
C ASP A 69 -8.60 -7.92 -20.82
N GLY A 70 -9.22 -7.01 -20.07
CA GLY A 70 -10.67 -6.82 -20.03
C GLY A 70 -11.46 -7.87 -19.25
N GLU A 71 -10.83 -8.94 -18.73
CA GLU A 71 -11.50 -9.95 -17.93
C GLU A 71 -11.36 -9.61 -16.43
N PRO A 72 -12.48 -9.49 -15.67
CA PRO A 72 -12.41 -9.16 -14.26
C PRO A 72 -11.77 -10.31 -13.46
N PHE A 73 -10.93 -9.95 -12.50
CA PHE A 73 -10.39 -10.87 -11.49
C PHE A 73 -10.50 -10.25 -10.10
N GLU A 74 -10.41 -11.09 -9.07
CA GLU A 74 -10.50 -10.63 -7.69
C GLU A 74 -9.14 -10.67 -7.00
N ILE A 75 -8.88 -9.67 -6.17
CA ILE A 75 -7.82 -9.70 -5.17
C ILE A 75 -8.43 -9.71 -3.78
N ARG A 76 -7.73 -10.30 -2.82
CA ARG A 76 -8.11 -10.26 -1.40
C ARG A 76 -6.98 -9.66 -0.58
N VAL A 77 -7.30 -8.67 0.24
CA VAL A 77 -6.33 -7.90 1.04
C VAL A 77 -6.61 -8.10 2.51
N LEU A 78 -5.59 -8.57 3.23
CA LEU A 78 -5.66 -8.95 4.63
C LEU A 78 -4.68 -8.14 5.47
N GLY A 79 -5.05 -7.90 6.73
CA GLY A 79 -4.20 -7.34 7.77
C GLY A 79 -3.21 -8.36 8.35
N TYR A 80 -2.45 -7.93 9.35
CA TYR A 80 -1.48 -8.76 10.06
C TYR A 80 -2.14 -9.93 10.83
N ASP A 81 -3.40 -9.76 11.22
CA ASP A 81 -4.26 -10.73 11.90
C ASP A 81 -4.99 -11.66 10.92
N ASN A 82 -4.71 -11.57 9.62
CA ASN A 82 -5.44 -12.22 8.53
C ASN A 82 -6.91 -11.81 8.42
N ALA A 83 -7.36 -10.73 9.07
CA ALA A 83 -8.69 -10.19 8.89
C ALA A 83 -8.77 -9.37 7.59
N PRO A 84 -9.91 -9.36 6.88
CA PRO A 84 -10.12 -8.48 5.73
C PRO A 84 -10.03 -7.01 6.10
N LEU A 85 -9.33 -6.22 5.29
CA LEU A 85 -9.20 -4.78 5.50
C LEU A 85 -10.28 -4.01 4.73
N SER A 86 -10.84 -2.96 5.32
CA SER A 86 -11.80 -2.06 4.65
C SER A 86 -11.15 -0.80 4.07
N SER A 87 -11.88 -0.04 3.25
CA SER A 87 -11.49 1.25 2.68
C SER A 87 -10.15 1.18 1.94
N LEU A 88 -10.02 0.15 1.10
CA LEU A 88 -8.85 -0.10 0.29
C LEU A 88 -8.94 0.67 -1.03
N THR A 89 -7.79 1.06 -1.57
CA THR A 89 -7.65 1.57 -2.93
C THR A 89 -6.62 0.74 -3.68
N ALA A 90 -7.03 0.12 -4.78
CA ALA A 90 -6.17 -0.63 -5.68
C ALA A 90 -6.03 0.13 -7.02
N ALA A 91 -4.83 0.14 -7.58
CA ALA A 91 -4.55 0.80 -8.85
C ALA A 91 -3.70 -0.09 -9.77
N ILE A 92 -4.11 -0.22 -11.03
CA ILE A 92 -3.41 -0.99 -12.06
C ILE A 92 -3.69 -0.37 -13.43
N GLY A 93 -2.68 -0.26 -14.29
CA GLY A 93 -2.86 0.26 -15.65
C GLY A 93 -3.43 1.69 -15.72
N GLY A 94 -3.24 2.50 -14.67
CA GLY A 94 -3.83 3.84 -14.56
C GLY A 94 -5.29 3.89 -14.10
N GLU A 95 -5.92 2.73 -13.89
CA GLU A 95 -7.27 2.65 -13.33
C GLU A 95 -7.21 2.48 -11.80
N THR A 96 -8.25 2.97 -11.12
CA THR A 96 -8.37 2.90 -9.66
C THR A 96 -9.68 2.21 -9.26
N PHE A 97 -9.58 1.32 -8.29
CA PHE A 97 -10.68 0.52 -7.75
C PHE A 97 -10.70 0.69 -6.24
N THR A 98 -11.88 0.83 -5.65
CA THR A 98 -12.06 0.92 -4.20
C THR A 98 -12.95 -0.20 -3.70
N GLY A 99 -12.72 -0.67 -2.48
CA GLY A 99 -13.51 -1.76 -1.90
C GLY A 99 -13.05 -2.20 -0.52
N ASP A 100 -13.67 -3.28 -0.04
CA ASP A 100 -13.46 -3.83 1.29
C ASP A 100 -13.15 -5.33 1.19
N GLY A 101 -12.00 -5.73 1.73
CA GLY A 101 -11.55 -7.12 1.82
C GLY A 101 -11.19 -7.71 0.47
N THR A 102 -12.18 -7.85 -0.41
CA THR A 102 -12.05 -8.31 -1.79
C THR A 102 -12.34 -7.16 -2.74
N ILE A 103 -11.49 -6.98 -3.75
CA ILE A 103 -11.67 -5.97 -4.80
C ILE A 103 -11.69 -6.69 -6.15
N THR A 104 -12.74 -6.45 -6.93
CA THR A 104 -12.82 -6.89 -8.33
C THR A 104 -12.13 -5.85 -9.20
N ILE A 105 -11.19 -6.31 -10.03
CA ILE A 105 -10.34 -5.49 -10.89
C ILE A 105 -10.52 -5.96 -12.33
N THR A 106 -10.74 -5.02 -13.23
CA THR A 106 -10.75 -5.28 -14.68
C THR A 106 -9.50 -4.62 -15.29
N PRO A 107 -8.45 -5.38 -15.60
CA PRO A 107 -7.22 -4.81 -16.14
C PRO A 107 -7.45 -4.31 -17.56
N LYS A 108 -6.73 -3.25 -17.95
CA LYS A 108 -6.72 -2.73 -19.31
C LYS A 108 -5.31 -2.74 -19.88
N GLY A 109 -5.18 -3.18 -21.12
CA GLY A 109 -3.91 -3.28 -21.81
C GLY A 109 -3.16 -4.56 -21.47
N SER A 110 -2.24 -4.96 -22.34
CA SER A 110 -1.46 -6.21 -22.20
C SER A 110 -0.04 -5.95 -21.71
N GLY A 111 0.59 -7.00 -21.18
CA GLY A 111 1.96 -6.98 -20.65
C GLY A 111 2.00 -7.05 -19.12
N THR A 112 3.21 -6.89 -18.57
CA THR A 112 3.42 -6.86 -17.11
C THR A 112 3.00 -5.51 -16.56
N GLN A 113 2.05 -5.53 -15.63
CA GLN A 113 1.54 -4.35 -14.94
C GLN A 113 1.79 -4.45 -13.43
N THR A 114 2.07 -3.31 -12.80
CA THR A 114 2.14 -3.21 -11.34
C THR A 114 0.76 -2.90 -10.78
N LEU A 115 0.26 -3.78 -9.90
CA LEU A 115 -0.89 -3.52 -9.05
C LEU A 115 -0.39 -2.93 -7.73
N THR A 116 -0.80 -1.69 -7.45
CA THR A 116 -0.54 -1.01 -6.18
C THR A 116 -1.80 -1.03 -5.34
N VAL A 117 -1.72 -1.53 -4.11
CA VAL A 117 -2.79 -1.48 -3.11
C VAL A 117 -2.37 -0.53 -2.00
N SER A 118 -3.26 0.35 -1.58
CA SER A 118 -3.03 1.34 -0.54
C SER A 118 -4.17 1.39 0.47
N LYS A 119 -3.81 1.68 1.71
CA LYS A 119 -4.74 1.91 2.83
C LYS A 119 -4.10 2.84 3.84
N LYS A 120 -4.87 3.82 4.34
CA LYS A 120 -4.40 4.70 5.41
C LYS A 120 -3.98 3.89 6.63
N GLY A 121 -2.79 4.17 7.14
CA GLY A 121 -2.21 3.47 8.29
C GLY A 121 -1.49 2.17 7.96
N TYR A 122 -1.38 1.77 6.68
CA TYR A 122 -0.61 0.61 6.24
C TYR A 122 0.47 1.01 5.24
N GLU A 123 1.49 0.17 5.10
CA GLU A 123 2.44 0.25 4.00
C GLU A 123 1.74 -0.11 2.68
N ASN A 124 2.06 0.59 1.59
CA ASN A 124 1.54 0.23 0.27
C ASN A 124 2.07 -1.16 -0.13
N ALA A 125 1.24 -1.96 -0.79
CA ALA A 125 1.66 -3.23 -1.35
C ALA A 125 1.71 -3.12 -2.86
N GLU A 126 2.81 -3.57 -3.46
CA GLU A 126 2.99 -3.59 -4.90
C GLU A 126 3.24 -5.02 -5.37
N VAL A 127 2.48 -5.46 -6.38
CA VAL A 127 2.59 -6.81 -6.94
C VAL A 127 2.56 -6.73 -8.47
N GLN A 128 3.28 -7.63 -9.13
CA GLN A 128 3.30 -7.69 -10.59
C GLN A 128 2.27 -8.69 -11.12
N ILE A 129 1.50 -8.28 -12.12
CA ILE A 129 0.50 -9.09 -12.81
C ILE A 129 0.80 -9.08 -14.30
N ASN A 130 0.79 -10.27 -14.92
CA ASN A 130 0.87 -10.44 -16.35
C ASN A 130 -0.52 -10.40 -16.97
N VAL A 131 -0.78 -9.40 -17.81
CA VAL A 131 -2.07 -9.25 -18.51
C VAL A 131 -1.91 -9.73 -19.95
N ARG A 132 -2.58 -10.82 -20.29
CA ARG A 132 -2.55 -11.40 -21.64
C ARG A 132 -3.52 -10.68 -22.57
N PRO A 133 -3.15 -10.43 -23.82
CA PRO A 133 -4.07 -9.83 -24.79
C PRO A 133 -5.28 -10.73 -25.01
N GLN A 134 -6.47 -10.14 -25.01
CA GLN A 134 -7.69 -10.80 -25.45
C GLN A 134 -7.97 -10.37 -26.90
N PRO A 135 -8.10 -11.30 -27.86
CA PRO A 135 -8.44 -10.94 -29.23
C PRO A 135 -9.80 -10.25 -29.25
N THR A 136 -9.87 -9.04 -29.78
CA THR A 136 -11.14 -8.34 -29.94
C THR A 136 -11.94 -9.00 -31.07
N LEU A 137 -13.28 -8.97 -30.94
CA LEU A 137 -14.19 -9.47 -31.97
C LEU A 137 -13.89 -8.88 -33.36
N ALA A 138 -13.44 -7.63 -33.42
CA ALA A 138 -13.08 -6.96 -34.67
C ALA A 138 -11.93 -7.67 -35.41
N TYR A 139 -10.88 -8.11 -34.70
CA TYR A 139 -9.79 -8.85 -35.32
C TYR A 139 -10.21 -10.24 -35.80
N VAL A 140 -11.08 -10.92 -35.03
CA VAL A 140 -11.63 -12.23 -35.43
C VAL A 140 -12.48 -12.10 -36.70
N VAL A 141 -13.36 -11.09 -36.76
CA VAL A 141 -14.20 -10.82 -37.93
C VAL A 141 -13.36 -10.46 -39.14
N LEU A 142 -12.36 -9.58 -39.00
CA LEU A 142 -11.46 -9.20 -40.10
C LEU A 142 -10.72 -10.43 -40.65
N PHE A 143 -10.18 -11.29 -39.77
CA PHE A 143 -9.49 -12.50 -40.18
C PHE A 143 -10.41 -13.46 -40.95
N LEU A 144 -11.66 -13.64 -40.48
CA LEU A 144 -12.65 -14.46 -41.18
C LEU A 144 -13.01 -13.88 -42.56
N PHE A 145 -13.16 -12.57 -42.66
CA PHE A 145 -13.40 -11.89 -43.95
C PHE A 145 -12.23 -12.10 -44.92
N LEU A 146 -10.99 -11.94 -44.46
CA LEU A 146 -9.79 -12.17 -45.29
C LEU A 146 -9.67 -13.63 -45.74
N ALA A 147 -9.93 -14.58 -44.85
CA ALA A 147 -9.93 -16.01 -45.18
C ALA A 147 -11.02 -16.35 -46.21
N ALA A 148 -12.22 -15.81 -46.06
CA ALA A 148 -13.31 -16.00 -47.02
C ALA A 148 -12.99 -15.39 -48.39
N ALA A 149 -12.41 -14.18 -48.43
CA ALA A 149 -11.98 -13.54 -49.67
C ALA A 149 -10.87 -14.34 -50.37
N ALA A 150 -9.87 -14.83 -49.63
CA ALA A 150 -8.81 -15.67 -50.18
C ALA A 150 -9.35 -16.99 -50.75
N ALA A 151 -10.28 -17.64 -50.05
CA ALA A 151 -10.96 -18.84 -50.55
C ALA A 151 -11.77 -18.53 -51.83
N TYR A 152 -12.50 -17.42 -51.86
CA TYR A 152 -13.26 -17.00 -53.04
C TYR A 152 -12.36 -16.79 -54.25
N VAL A 153 -11.23 -16.10 -54.09
CA VAL A 153 -10.25 -15.91 -55.18
C VAL A 153 -9.66 -17.25 -55.63
N TYR A 154 -9.25 -18.11 -54.68
CA TYR A 154 -8.66 -19.41 -54.99
C TYR A 154 -9.62 -20.32 -55.77
N PHE A 155 -10.86 -20.46 -55.32
CA PHE A 155 -11.85 -21.32 -55.99
C PHE A 155 -12.47 -20.68 -57.23
N GLY A 156 -12.61 -19.35 -57.25
CA GLY A 156 -13.26 -18.63 -58.35
C GLY A 156 -12.37 -18.36 -59.56
N TYR A 157 -11.07 -18.14 -59.34
CA TYR A 157 -10.13 -17.73 -60.39
C TYR A 157 -9.03 -18.74 -60.71
N ILE A 158 -8.53 -19.49 -59.72
CA ILE A 158 -7.35 -20.36 -59.92
C ILE A 158 -7.75 -21.79 -60.30
N LYS A 159 -8.92 -22.26 -59.85
CA LYS A 159 -9.43 -23.62 -60.13
C LYS A 159 -10.39 -23.73 -61.31
N LYS A 160 -10.60 -22.66 -62.08
CA LYS A 160 -11.26 -22.70 -63.40
C LYS A 160 -10.20 -22.81 -64.49
#